data_AF-A0A535XYR2-F1
#
_entry.id   AF-A0A535XYR2-F1
#
_cell.length_a   1.000
_cell.length_b   1.000
_cell.length_c   1.000
_cell.angle_alpha   90.00
_cell.angle_beta   90.00
_cell.angle_gamma   90.00
#
_symmetry.space_group_name_H-M   'P 1'
#
loop_
_entity.id
_entity.type
_entity.pdbx_description
1 polymer ?
#
loop_
_entity_poly.entity_id
_entity_poly.type
_entity_poly.pdbx_seq_one_letter_code
_entity_poly.pdbx_strand_id
1 'polypeptide(L)'
;DLVNRYPPEQLPPALTGYIRDRTGYDYHHHAEVGSTNAAFVGEEVTDRFCVLGEAAEHIEKLQELAAAGVDQFNIYLMNGDEEDQLERYGREIIPASAGLAATA
;
A
#
# COMPACT_ATOMS: atom_id res chain seq x y z
N ASP A 1 14.12 -2.46 9.69
CA ASP A 1 14.81 -1.61 8.70
C ASP A 1 15.51 -2.49 7.69
N LEU A 2 14.93 -2.66 6.51
CA LEU A 2 15.51 -3.46 5.42
C LEU A 2 16.69 -2.72 4.78
N VAL A 3 16.59 -1.40 4.65
CA VAL A 3 17.59 -0.55 3.99
C VAL A 3 18.92 -0.54 4.75
N ASN A 4 18.86 -0.52 6.09
CA ASN A 4 20.07 -0.60 6.91
C ASN A 4 20.60 -2.03 7.13
N ARG A 5 19.84 -3.07 6.72
CA ARG A 5 20.20 -4.48 6.97
C ARG A 5 20.71 -5.22 5.74
N TYR A 6 20.41 -4.74 4.54
CA TYR A 6 20.77 -5.40 3.29
C TYR A 6 21.58 -4.45 2.39
N PRO A 7 22.54 -4.98 1.61
CA PRO A 7 23.22 -4.17 0.59
C PRO A 7 22.19 -3.59 -0.40
N PRO A 8 22.33 -2.32 -0.81
CA PRO A 8 21.37 -1.68 -1.74
C PRO A 8 21.17 -2.44 -3.04
N GLU A 9 22.21 -3.14 -3.52
CA GLU A 9 22.18 -3.92 -4.76
C GLU A 9 21.29 -5.18 -4.66
N GLN A 10 20.94 -5.59 -3.44
CA GLN A 10 20.05 -6.73 -3.17
C GLN A 10 18.60 -6.31 -2.93
N LEU A 11 18.32 -5.00 -2.91
CA LEU A 11 16.99 -4.46 -2.69
C LEU A 11 16.40 -3.96 -4.01
N PRO A 12 15.09 -4.14 -4.25
CA PRO A 12 14.43 -3.54 -5.41
C PRO A 12 14.63 -2.02 -5.43
N PRO A 13 14.98 -1.40 -6.56
CA PRO A 13 15.14 0.05 -6.65
C PRO A 13 13.91 0.83 -6.14
N ALA A 14 12.70 0.33 -6.41
CA ALA A 14 11.45 0.88 -5.90
C ALA A 14 11.39 0.96 -4.35
N LEU A 15 12.10 0.08 -3.63
CA LEU A 15 12.13 0.08 -2.16
C LEU A 15 13.12 1.10 -1.59
N THR A 16 14.18 1.43 -2.32
CA THR A 16 15.30 2.25 -1.81
C THR A 16 15.40 3.63 -2.47
N GLY A 17 14.84 3.80 -3.67
CA GLY A 17 14.97 5.01 -4.48
C GLY A 17 14.41 6.25 -3.79
N TYR A 18 13.21 6.13 -3.21
CA TYR A 18 12.54 7.25 -2.52
C TYR A 18 13.16 7.64 -1.18
N ILE A 19 14.01 6.78 -0.60
CA ILE A 19 14.61 7.01 0.71
C ILE A 19 15.85 7.91 0.61
N ARG A 20 16.57 7.89 -0.52
CA ARG A 20 17.82 8.67 -0.69
C ARG A 20 17.61 10.17 -0.61
N ASP A 21 16.47 10.66 -1.05
CA ASP A 21 16.16 12.10 -1.09
C ASP A 21 15.41 12.59 0.17
N ARG A 22 15.12 11.68 1.11
CA ARG A 22 14.40 12.01 2.34
C ARG A 22 15.35 12.61 3.38
N THR A 23 15.24 13.91 3.61
CA THR A 23 16.08 14.67 4.58
C THR A 23 15.50 14.69 6.00
N GLY A 24 14.28 14.21 6.21
CA GLY A 24 13.63 14.16 7.51
C GLY A 24 12.19 13.62 7.42
N TYR A 25 11.54 13.51 8.58
CA TYR A 25 10.11 13.18 8.67
C TYR A 25 9.51 13.85 9.89
N ASP A 26 8.59 14.77 9.67
CA ASP A 26 7.88 15.43 10.75
C ASP A 26 6.58 14.67 11.05
N TYR A 27 6.52 14.04 12.22
CA TYR A 27 5.34 13.30 12.65
C TYR A 27 4.13 14.20 12.92
N HIS A 28 4.31 15.51 13.13
CA HIS A 28 3.18 16.44 13.24
C HIS A 28 2.38 16.53 11.93
N HIS A 29 3.02 16.28 10.80
CA HIS A 29 2.43 16.26 9.46
C HIS A 29 2.21 14.83 8.94
N HIS A 30 2.07 13.84 9.84
CA HIS A 30 1.79 12.45 9.49
C HIS A 30 0.35 12.30 8.99
N ALA A 31 0.17 11.57 7.88
CA ALA A 31 -1.13 11.35 7.23
C ALA A 31 -1.90 12.63 6.85
N GLU A 32 -1.22 13.79 6.82
CA GLU A 32 -1.83 15.04 6.38
C GLU A 32 -1.81 15.16 4.85
N VAL A 33 -2.99 15.42 4.27
CA VAL A 33 -3.15 15.65 2.84
C VAL A 33 -2.32 16.86 2.39
N GLY A 34 -1.48 16.67 1.37
CA GLY A 34 -0.60 17.74 0.86
C GLY A 34 0.67 17.97 1.70
N SER A 35 0.93 17.12 2.71
CA SER A 35 2.14 17.18 3.50
C SER A 35 3.41 17.03 2.65
N THR A 36 4.47 17.75 3.03
CA THR A 36 5.81 17.58 2.46
C THR A 36 6.38 16.18 2.70
N ASN A 37 5.83 15.45 3.68
CA ASN A 37 6.14 14.03 3.92
C ASN A 37 5.72 13.12 2.75
N ALA A 38 4.80 13.54 1.90
CA ALA A 38 4.38 12.77 0.72
C ALA A 38 5.17 13.11 -0.55
N ALA A 39 5.93 14.22 -0.55
CA ALA A 39 6.55 14.79 -1.75
C ALA A 39 7.63 13.89 -2.40
N PHE A 40 8.14 12.91 -1.66
CA PHE A 40 9.16 11.97 -2.15
C PHE A 40 8.57 10.59 -2.51
N VAL A 41 7.26 10.38 -2.36
CA VAL A 41 6.59 9.12 -2.75
C VAL A 41 6.22 9.21 -4.23
N GLY A 42 7.00 8.56 -5.08
CA GLY A 42 6.76 8.53 -6.53
C GLY A 42 5.72 7.49 -6.96
N GLU A 43 5.25 7.60 -8.20
CA GLU A 43 4.22 6.72 -8.79
C GLU A 43 4.56 5.23 -8.66
N GLU A 44 5.80 4.82 -8.95
CA GLU A 44 6.23 3.42 -8.87
C GLU A 44 6.13 2.88 -7.43
N VAL A 45 6.47 3.70 -6.43
CA VAL A 45 6.34 3.33 -5.02
C VAL A 45 4.86 3.19 -4.66
N THR A 46 4.04 4.13 -5.11
CA THR A 46 2.59 4.12 -4.88
C THR A 46 1.93 2.89 -5.49
N ASP A 47 2.19 2.57 -6.76
CA ASP A 47 1.63 1.38 -7.43
C ASP A 47 2.09 0.07 -6.78
N ARG A 48 3.36 0.00 -6.34
CA ARG A 48 3.91 -1.23 -5.77
C ARG A 48 3.40 -1.50 -4.35
N PHE A 49 3.21 -0.46 -3.55
CA PHE A 49 2.98 -0.58 -2.11
C PHE A 49 1.60 -0.12 -1.64
N CYS A 50 0.76 0.43 -2.52
CA CYS A 50 -0.61 0.81 -2.21
C CYS A 50 -1.62 -0.02 -3.02
N VAL A 51 -2.84 -0.08 -2.50
CA VAL A 51 -4.02 -0.56 -3.24
C VAL A 51 -4.92 0.67 -3.41
N LEU A 52 -5.14 1.10 -4.64
CA LEU A 52 -5.80 2.36 -4.99
C LEU A 52 -6.70 2.15 -6.20
N GLY A 53 -7.61 3.11 -6.44
CA GLY A 53 -8.49 3.13 -7.60
C GLY A 53 -9.91 2.68 -7.27
N GLU A 54 -10.60 2.15 -8.27
CA GLU A 54 -11.95 1.62 -8.14
C GLU A 54 -11.94 0.19 -7.57
N ALA A 55 -13.11 -0.30 -7.15
CA ALA A 55 -13.24 -1.61 -6.53
C ALA A 55 -12.65 -2.75 -7.39
N ALA A 56 -12.77 -2.68 -8.72
CA ALA A 56 -12.21 -3.69 -9.63
C ALA A 56 -10.67 -3.75 -9.58
N GLU A 57 -10.00 -2.60 -9.53
CA GLU A 57 -8.53 -2.49 -9.43
C GLU A 57 -8.05 -3.01 -8.08
N HIS A 58 -8.79 -2.71 -7.01
CA HIS A 58 -8.53 -3.28 -5.68
C HIS A 58 -8.61 -4.80 -5.70
N ILE A 59 -9.66 -5.37 -6.31
CA ILE A 59 -9.85 -6.82 -6.41
C ILE A 59 -8.70 -7.46 -7.18
N GLU A 60 -8.33 -6.93 -8.35
CA GLU A 60 -7.21 -7.43 -9.17
C GLU A 60 -5.90 -7.46 -8.36
N LYS A 61 -5.56 -6.35 -7.70
CA LYS A 61 -4.34 -6.27 -6.89
C LYS A 61 -4.36 -7.26 -5.71
N LEU A 62 -5.49 -7.40 -5.02
CA LEU A 62 -5.63 -8.36 -3.92
C LEU A 62 -5.47 -9.80 -4.41
N GLN A 63 -5.94 -10.13 -5.61
CA GLN A 63 -5.74 -11.45 -6.24
C GLN A 63 -4.27 -11.72 -6.56
N GLU A 64 -3.56 -10.74 -7.11
CA GLU A 64 -2.11 -10.85 -7.36
C GLU A 64 -1.32 -11.07 -6.06
N LEU A 65 -1.64 -10.30 -5.02
CA LEU A 65 -0.99 -10.43 -3.70
C LEU A 65 -1.29 -11.78 -3.05
N ALA A 66 -2.53 -12.27 -3.16
CA ALA A 66 -2.90 -13.59 -2.68
C ALA A 66 -2.15 -14.71 -3.42
N ALA A 67 -1.99 -14.59 -4.75
CA ALA A 67 -1.19 -15.53 -5.55
C ALA A 67 0.30 -15.50 -5.16
N ALA A 68 0.79 -14.37 -4.64
CA ALA A 68 2.13 -14.25 -4.07
C ALA A 68 2.25 -14.76 -2.61
N GLY A 69 1.17 -15.29 -2.04
CA GLY A 69 1.15 -15.91 -0.70
C GLY A 69 0.67 -15.00 0.43
N VAL A 70 0.13 -13.81 0.13
CA VAL A 70 -0.51 -12.97 1.15
C VAL A 70 -1.87 -13.55 1.51
N ASP A 71 -2.10 -13.84 2.79
CA ASP A 71 -3.34 -14.45 3.29
C ASP A 71 -4.20 -13.51 4.15
N GLN A 72 -3.62 -12.41 4.62
CA GLN A 72 -4.30 -11.42 5.44
C GLN A 72 -4.02 -10.00 4.95
N PHE A 73 -5.10 -9.22 4.80
CA PHE A 73 -5.06 -7.81 4.42
C PHE A 73 -5.66 -6.95 5.53
N ASN A 74 -5.00 -5.84 5.84
CA ASN A 74 -5.50 -4.84 6.79
C ASN A 74 -5.82 -3.56 6.03
N ILE A 75 -7.00 -2.99 6.26
CA ILE A 75 -7.41 -1.72 5.68
C ILE A 75 -6.96 -0.60 6.62
N TYR A 76 -6.25 0.39 6.08
CA TYR A 76 -5.76 1.53 6.84
C TYR A 76 -6.67 2.75 6.61
N LEU A 77 -7.53 3.03 7.58
CA LEU A 77 -8.55 4.08 7.52
C LEU A 77 -8.01 5.40 8.10
N MET A 78 -7.16 6.09 7.34
CA MET A 78 -6.62 7.41 7.75
C MET A 78 -6.57 8.42 6.60
N ASN A 79 -7.28 8.14 5.51
CA ASN A 79 -7.24 8.89 4.26
C ASN A 79 -8.57 9.58 3.92
N GLY A 80 -9.48 9.71 4.89
CA GLY A 80 -10.80 10.35 4.75
C GLY A 80 -11.86 9.42 4.18
N ASP A 81 -13.13 9.76 4.34
CA ASP A 81 -14.29 8.99 3.87
C ASP A 81 -14.31 7.54 4.40
N GLU A 82 -13.88 7.32 5.63
CA GLU A 82 -13.67 5.99 6.21
C GLU A 82 -14.95 5.13 6.20
N GLU A 83 -16.12 5.74 6.41
CA GLU A 83 -17.41 5.06 6.39
C GLU A 83 -17.78 4.57 4.98
N ASP A 84 -17.59 5.40 3.94
CA ASP A 84 -17.85 5.02 2.54
C ASP A 84 -16.86 3.94 2.08
N GLN A 85 -15.58 4.08 2.44
CA GLN A 85 -14.56 3.07 2.16
C GLN A 85 -14.95 1.71 2.76
N LEU A 86 -15.35 1.68 4.03
CA LEU A 86 -15.78 0.46 4.69
C LEU A 86 -17.03 -0.13 4.04
N GLU A 87 -18.02 0.69 3.67
CA GLU A 87 -19.23 0.22 2.99
C GLU A 87 -18.90 -0.43 1.64
N ARG A 88 -18.07 0.22 0.82
CA ARG A 88 -17.63 -0.32 -0.48
C ARG A 88 -16.86 -1.63 -0.33
N TYR A 89 -15.94 -1.70 0.63
CA TYR A 89 -15.22 -2.93 0.90
C TYR A 89 -16.16 -4.07 1.31
N GLY A 90 -17.16 -3.77 2.15
CA GLY A 90 -18.15 -4.75 2.58
C GLY A 90 -19.07 -5.23 1.46
N ARG A 91 -19.49 -4.35 0.55
CA ARG A 91 -20.43 -4.67 -0.54
C ARG A 91 -19.79 -5.25 -1.78
N GLU A 92 -18.58 -4.82 -2.14
CA GLU A 92 -18.01 -5.06 -3.46
C GLU A 92 -16.73 -5.89 -3.40
N ILE A 93 -15.78 -5.51 -2.53
CA ILE A 93 -14.42 -6.07 -2.56
C ILE A 93 -14.33 -7.40 -1.78
N ILE A 94 -14.78 -7.41 -0.52
CA ILE A 94 -14.70 -8.60 0.33
C ILE A 94 -15.50 -9.78 -0.27
N PRO A 95 -16.75 -9.60 -0.75
CA PRO A 95 -17.51 -10.69 -1.36
C PRO A 95 -16.84 -11.26 -2.63
N ALA A 96 -16.23 -10.40 -3.46
CA ALA A 96 -15.48 -10.83 -4.66
C ALA A 96 -14.14 -11.51 -4.33
N SER A 97 -13.64 -11.28 -3.12
CA SER A 97 -12.38 -11.86 -2.61
C SER A 97 -12.61 -13.13 -1.78
N ALA A 98 -13.88 -13.50 -1.51
CA ALA A 98 -14.27 -14.67 -0.72
C ALA A 98 -13.90 -15.97 -1.45
N GLY A 99 -12.67 -16.43 -1.27
CA GLY A 99 -12.09 -17.56 -2.00
C GLY A 99 -10.60 -17.41 -2.28
N LEU A 100 -10.05 -16.19 -2.10
CA LEU A 100 -8.62 -15.93 -2.06
C LEU A 100 -8.02 -16.45 -0.75
N ALA A 101 -8.07 -17.75 -0.53
CA ALA A 101 -7.20 -18.40 0.44
C ALA A 101 -5.87 -18.66 -0.26
N ALA A 102 -4.76 -18.24 0.35
CA ALA A 102 -3.44 -18.65 -0.11
C ALA A 102 -3.43 -20.19 -0.18
N THR A 103 -3.17 -20.73 -1.37
CA THR A 103 -2.87 -22.16 -1.51
C THR A 103 -1.56 -22.41 -0.77
N ALA A 104 -1.65 -23.12 0.36
CA ALA A 104 -0.51 -23.55 1.16
C ALA A 104 0.43 -24.48 0.40
#